data_AF-A0AAE1PGP3-F1
#
_entry.id   AF-A0AAE1PGP3-F1
#
_cell.length_a   1.000
_cell.length_b   1.000
_cell.length_c   1.000
_cell.angle_alpha   90.00
_cell.angle_beta   90.00
_cell.angle_gamma   90.00
#
_symmetry.space_group_name_H-M   'P 1'
#
loop_
_entity.id
_entity.type
_entity.pdbx_description
1 polymer ?
#
loop_
_entity_poly.entity_id
_entity_poly.type
_entity_poly.pdbx_seq_one_letter_code
_entity_poly.pdbx_strand_id
1 'polypeptide(L)'
;MLQRVLELFDEVVAFLRAQNNVVLLEALEGEFFRVRLSYLSDIFSALNELNRKLQGKGTNILLQSDKIRAFVAKLELWKKKAGSGNFFSFLALKECVEDMEDGLPDPIAEDIKQHLEGLEEEFKHYFPGIKNESNESKLIRDPF
;
A
#
# COMPACT_ATOMS: atom_id res chain seq x y z
N MET A 1 1.59 -2.52 -12.36
CA MET A 1 0.59 -3.40 -13.00
C MET A 1 -0.82 -3.05 -12.53
N LEU A 2 -1.10 -3.10 -11.21
CA LEU A 2 -2.44 -2.77 -10.67
C LEU A 2 -2.93 -1.36 -11.04
N GLN A 3 -2.07 -0.35 -10.95
CA GLN A 3 -2.41 1.02 -11.37
C GLN A 3 -2.94 1.06 -12.81
N ARG A 4 -2.32 0.31 -13.73
CA ARG A 4 -2.75 0.28 -15.13
C ARG A 4 -4.10 -0.41 -15.32
N VAL A 5 -4.38 -1.44 -14.50
CA VAL A 5 -5.69 -2.13 -14.51
C VAL A 5 -6.78 -1.20 -13.96
N LEU A 6 -6.47 -0.42 -12.92
CA LEU A 6 -7.39 0.57 -12.36
C LEU A 6 -7.68 1.72 -13.35
N GLU A 7 -6.65 2.23 -14.03
CA GLU A 7 -6.79 3.27 -15.06
C GLU A 7 -7.67 2.83 -16.24
N LEU A 8 -7.59 1.55 -16.60
CA LEU A 8 -8.34 0.97 -17.72
C LEU A 8 -9.55 0.15 -17.25
N PHE A 9 -10.02 0.38 -16.03
CA PHE A 9 -11.00 -0.51 -15.40
C PHE A 9 -12.28 -0.62 -16.23
N ASP A 10 -12.79 0.52 -16.70
CA ASP A 10 -14.02 0.59 -17.49
C ASP A 10 -13.83 -0.04 -18.88
N GLU A 11 -12.67 0.13 -19.50
CA GLU A 11 -12.31 -0.52 -20.77
C GLU A 11 -12.16 -2.03 -20.63
N VAL A 12 -11.59 -2.51 -19.52
CA VAL A 12 -11.47 -3.95 -19.21
C VAL A 12 -12.85 -4.56 -19.03
N VAL A 13 -13.74 -3.90 -18.28
CA VAL A 13 -15.14 -4.33 -18.10
C VAL A 13 -15.87 -4.36 -19.45
N ALA A 14 -15.75 -3.31 -20.26
CA ALA A 14 -16.36 -3.24 -21.59
C ALA A 14 -15.84 -4.34 -22.53
N PHE A 15 -14.54 -4.61 -22.51
CA PHE A 15 -13.94 -5.69 -23.27
C PHE A 15 -14.47 -7.06 -22.84
N LEU A 16 -14.51 -7.35 -21.54
CA LEU A 16 -15.00 -8.63 -21.03
C LEU A 16 -16.48 -8.87 -21.36
N ARG A 17 -17.29 -7.80 -21.31
CA ARG A 17 -18.69 -7.83 -21.76
C ARG A 17 -18.79 -8.17 -23.25
N ALA A 18 -17.96 -7.56 -24.10
CA ALA A 18 -17.91 -7.87 -25.53
C ALA A 18 -17.45 -9.33 -25.82
N GLN A 19 -16.62 -9.89 -24.96
CA GLN A 19 -16.16 -11.29 -25.05
C GLN A 19 -17.12 -12.31 -24.42
N ASN A 20 -18.27 -11.88 -23.86
CA ASN A 20 -19.19 -12.73 -23.09
C ASN A 20 -18.49 -13.51 -21.96
N ASN A 21 -17.44 -12.94 -21.35
CA ASN A 21 -16.73 -13.58 -20.25
C ASN A 21 -17.43 -13.28 -18.92
N VAL A 22 -18.53 -13.99 -18.69
CA VAL A 22 -19.42 -13.77 -17.54
C VAL A 22 -18.69 -13.93 -16.20
N VAL A 23 -17.83 -14.94 -16.07
CA VAL A 23 -17.12 -15.24 -14.82
C VAL A 23 -16.21 -14.08 -14.37
N LEU A 24 -15.43 -13.51 -15.30
CA LEU A 24 -14.56 -12.38 -14.95
C LEU A 24 -15.36 -11.08 -14.79
N LEU A 25 -16.44 -10.92 -15.54
CA LEU A 25 -17.31 -9.76 -15.41
C LEU A 25 -17.96 -9.71 -14.01
N GLU A 26 -18.54 -10.82 -13.56
CA GLU A 26 -19.11 -10.95 -12.21
C GLU A 26 -18.06 -10.70 -11.12
N ALA A 27 -16.82 -11.13 -11.33
CA ALA A 27 -15.73 -10.87 -10.39
C ALA A 27 -15.36 -9.38 -10.29
N LEU A 28 -15.31 -8.66 -11.42
CA LEU A 28 -14.96 -7.24 -11.46
C LEU A 28 -16.11 -6.32 -11.04
N GLU A 29 -17.35 -6.70 -11.36
CA GLU A 29 -18.57 -6.00 -10.94
C GLU A 29 -18.99 -6.36 -9.51
N GLY A 30 -18.23 -7.25 -8.85
CA GLY A 30 -18.41 -7.60 -7.46
C GLY A 30 -18.36 -6.39 -6.53
N GLU A 31 -19.08 -6.49 -5.41
CA GLU A 31 -19.24 -5.41 -4.45
C GLU A 31 -17.89 -4.83 -4.00
N PHE A 32 -17.74 -3.52 -4.16
CA PHE A 32 -16.54 -2.74 -3.81
C PHE A 32 -15.24 -3.21 -4.49
N PHE A 33 -15.29 -4.02 -5.54
CA PHE A 33 -14.07 -4.54 -6.19
C PHE A 33 -13.14 -3.40 -6.64
N ARG A 34 -13.68 -2.39 -7.33
CA ARG A 34 -12.92 -1.21 -7.78
C ARG A 34 -12.29 -0.45 -6.61
N VAL A 35 -13.00 -0.36 -5.47
CA VAL A 35 -12.52 0.29 -4.23
C VAL A 35 -11.38 -0.50 -3.60
N ARG A 36 -11.50 -1.84 -3.52
CA ARG A 36 -10.41 -2.70 -3.06
C ARG A 36 -9.20 -2.58 -3.99
N LEU A 37 -9.42 -2.58 -5.31
CA LEU A 37 -8.37 -2.44 -6.30
C LEU A 37 -7.65 -1.09 -6.20
N SER A 38 -8.37 0.00 -5.93
CA SER A 38 -7.77 1.33 -5.79
C SER A 38 -6.85 1.42 -4.58
N TYR A 39 -7.29 0.91 -3.41
CA TYR A 39 -6.41 0.75 -2.25
C TYR A 39 -5.18 -0.11 -2.55
N LEU A 40 -5.39 -1.29 -3.15
CA LEU A 40 -4.29 -2.19 -3.51
C LEU A 40 -3.30 -1.51 -4.45
N SER A 41 -3.79 -0.74 -5.42
CA SER A 41 -2.94 0.03 -6.33
C SER A 41 -2.03 1.00 -5.56
N ASP A 42 -2.56 1.74 -4.58
CA ASP A 42 -1.79 2.69 -3.77
C ASP A 42 -0.73 1.97 -2.90
N ILE A 43 -1.11 0.95 -2.13
CA ILE A 43 -0.18 0.25 -1.22
C ILE A 43 0.91 -0.50 -1.98
N PHE A 44 0.57 -1.17 -3.09
CA PHE A 44 1.57 -1.82 -3.94
C PHE A 44 2.48 -0.81 -4.64
N SER A 45 1.99 0.38 -4.99
CA SER A 45 2.85 1.44 -5.52
C SER A 45 3.89 1.88 -4.50
N ALA A 46 3.48 2.05 -3.23
CA ALA A 46 4.40 2.37 -2.15
C ALA A 46 5.43 1.25 -1.88
N LEU A 47 5.00 -0.02 -1.89
CA LEU A 47 5.90 -1.18 -1.76
C LEU A 47 6.89 -1.27 -2.92
N ASN A 48 6.43 -1.03 -4.15
CA ASN A 48 7.30 -1.00 -5.32
C ASN A 48 8.31 0.15 -5.27
N GLU A 49 7.90 1.31 -4.75
CA GLU A 49 8.82 2.42 -4.51
C GLU A 49 9.92 2.04 -3.50
N LEU A 50 9.53 1.40 -2.38
CA LEU A 50 10.50 0.87 -1.41
C LEU A 50 11.45 -0.13 -2.08
N ASN A 51 10.92 -1.12 -2.81
CA ASN A 51 11.72 -2.13 -3.49
C ASN A 51 12.74 -1.50 -4.46
N ARG A 52 12.33 -0.51 -5.26
CA ARG A 52 13.25 0.24 -6.13
C ARG A 52 14.33 0.97 -5.34
N LYS A 53 13.96 1.61 -4.21
CA LYS A 53 14.92 2.29 -3.34
C LYS A 53 15.93 1.31 -2.72
N LEU A 54 15.55 0.05 -2.50
CA LEU A 54 16.45 -0.98 -1.96
C LEU A 54 17.40 -1.56 -3.02
N GLN A 55 17.00 -1.60 -4.29
CA GLN A 55 17.76 -2.20 -5.41
C GLN A 55 18.83 -1.28 -6.06
N GLY A 56 19.08 -0.09 -5.51
CA GLY A 56 20.03 0.87 -6.09
C GLY A 56 21.50 0.48 -5.94
N LYS A 57 22.35 0.84 -6.91
CA LYS A 57 23.82 0.75 -6.78
C LYS A 57 24.31 1.74 -5.72
N GLY A 58 25.34 1.36 -4.95
CA GLY A 58 25.95 2.25 -3.95
C GLY A 58 25.20 2.35 -2.61
N THR A 59 24.28 1.42 -2.31
CA THR A 59 23.65 1.34 -0.99
C THR A 59 24.44 0.43 -0.06
N ASN A 60 24.58 0.81 1.21
CA ASN A 60 25.06 -0.09 2.27
C ASN A 60 23.89 -0.55 3.16
N ILE A 61 24.16 -1.55 4.00
CA ILE A 61 23.16 -2.15 4.90
C ILE A 61 22.50 -1.11 5.82
N LEU A 62 23.26 -0.09 6.23
CA LEU A 62 22.76 0.97 7.10
C LEU A 62 21.71 1.83 6.38
N LEU A 63 22.01 2.27 5.15
CA LEU A 63 21.08 3.07 4.33
C LEU A 63 19.83 2.28 3.94
N GLN A 64 19.96 0.97 3.70
CA GLN A 64 18.80 0.11 3.44
C GLN A 64 17.94 -0.05 4.69
N SER A 65 18.56 -0.25 5.85
CA SER A 65 17.85 -0.30 7.14
C SER A 65 17.04 0.98 7.40
N ASP A 66 17.58 2.16 7.07
CA ASP A 66 16.85 3.43 7.20
C ASP A 66 15.63 3.52 6.29
N LYS A 67 15.77 3.06 5.04
CA LYS A 67 14.64 3.06 4.10
C LYS A 67 13.51 2.18 4.60
N ILE A 68 13.83 1.01 5.14
CA ILE A 68 12.80 0.12 5.70
C ILE A 68 12.23 0.71 6.99
N ARG A 69 13.05 1.29 7.88
CA ARG A 69 12.59 1.99 9.09
C ARG A 69 11.61 3.12 8.76
N ALA A 70 11.95 3.94 7.78
CA ALA A 70 11.10 5.03 7.32
C ALA A 70 9.78 4.49 6.74
N PHE A 71 9.81 3.36 6.05
CA PHE A 71 8.60 2.72 5.55
C PHE A 71 7.72 2.17 6.69
N VAL A 72 8.30 1.53 7.70
CA VAL A 72 7.57 1.07 8.89
C VAL A 72 6.90 2.25 9.61
N ALA A 73 7.63 3.36 9.81
CA ALA A 73 7.03 4.58 10.38
C ALA A 73 5.89 5.14 9.53
N LYS A 74 5.96 4.98 8.19
CA LYS A 74 4.88 5.34 7.27
C LYS A 74 3.64 4.45 7.47
N LEU A 75 3.83 3.14 7.62
CA LEU A 75 2.76 2.19 7.93
C LEU A 75 2.08 2.52 9.27
N GLU A 76 2.87 2.80 10.32
CA GLU A 76 2.35 3.20 11.63
C GLU A 76 1.50 4.48 11.55
N LEU A 77 1.96 5.47 10.76
CA LEU A 77 1.20 6.70 10.50
C LEU A 77 -0.10 6.42 9.75
N TRP A 78 -0.06 5.59 8.70
CA TRP A 78 -1.25 5.23 7.92
C TRP A 78 -2.27 4.46 8.75
N LYS A 79 -1.82 3.51 9.57
CA LYS A 79 -2.68 2.78 10.51
C LYS A 79 -3.37 3.74 11.48
N LYS A 80 -2.61 4.68 12.07
CA LYS A 80 -3.17 5.69 12.98
C LYS A 80 -4.24 6.56 12.29
N LYS A 81 -3.98 7.00 11.05
CA LYS A 81 -4.93 7.80 10.27
C LYS A 81 -6.17 6.99 9.86
N ALA A 82 -5.99 5.75 9.42
CA ALA A 82 -7.09 4.84 9.09
C ALA A 82 -7.98 4.59 10.32
N GLY A 83 -7.40 4.47 11.51
CA GLY A 83 -8.13 4.39 12.78
C GLY A 83 -9.04 5.59 13.08
N SER A 84 -8.73 6.77 12.53
CA SER A 84 -9.60 7.97 12.61
C SER A 84 -10.42 8.20 11.33
N GLY A 85 -10.58 7.19 10.47
CA GLY A 85 -11.31 7.28 9.20
C GLY A 85 -10.60 8.12 8.13
N ASN A 86 -9.32 8.43 8.30
CA ASN A 86 -8.55 9.25 7.37
C ASN A 86 -7.72 8.37 6.43
N PHE A 87 -8.11 8.33 5.16
CA PHE A 87 -7.43 7.55 4.11
C PHE A 87 -6.75 8.42 3.04
N PHE A 88 -6.56 9.73 3.29
CA PHE A 88 -6.00 10.69 2.32
C PHE A 88 -4.61 10.36 1.78
N SER A 89 -3.90 9.42 2.41
CA SER A 89 -2.58 8.97 1.92
C SER A 89 -2.67 7.99 0.76
N PHE A 90 -3.87 7.48 0.46
CA PHE A 90 -4.19 6.57 -0.63
C PHE A 90 -4.98 7.35 -1.67
N LEU A 91 -4.28 7.89 -2.68
CA LEU A 91 -4.86 8.84 -3.63
C LEU A 91 -5.84 8.18 -4.58
N ALA A 92 -5.48 7.01 -5.13
CA ALA A 92 -6.39 6.27 -6.00
C ALA A 92 -7.64 5.82 -5.24
N LEU A 93 -7.49 5.41 -3.98
CA LEU A 93 -8.63 5.12 -3.12
C LEU A 93 -9.51 6.36 -2.92
N LYS A 94 -8.90 7.50 -2.60
CA LYS A 94 -9.60 8.77 -2.41
C LYS A 94 -10.41 9.15 -3.65
N GLU A 95 -9.79 9.18 -4.82
CA GLU A 95 -10.45 9.47 -6.10
C GLU A 95 -11.60 8.50 -6.37
N CYS A 96 -11.43 7.21 -6.05
CA CYS A 96 -12.47 6.21 -6.25
C CYS A 96 -13.70 6.39 -5.35
N VAL A 97 -13.54 6.96 -4.14
CA VAL A 97 -14.64 7.16 -3.18
C VAL A 97 -15.17 8.59 -3.15
N GLU A 98 -14.54 9.52 -3.86
CA GLU A 98 -15.01 10.92 -3.96
C GLU A 98 -16.41 11.03 -4.56
N ASP A 99 -16.73 10.17 -5.51
CA ASP A 99 -18.04 10.13 -6.18
C ASP A 99 -19.09 9.27 -5.44
N MET A 100 -18.73 8.67 -4.29
CA MET A 100 -19.64 7.85 -3.48
C MET A 100 -20.36 8.71 -2.45
N GLU A 101 -21.70 8.68 -2.42
CA GLU A 101 -22.51 9.44 -1.45
C GLU A 101 -22.15 9.11 0.00
N ASP A 102 -21.94 7.83 0.29
CA ASP A 102 -21.64 7.32 1.65
C ASP A 102 -20.13 7.29 1.97
N GLY A 103 -19.27 7.71 1.03
CA GLY A 103 -17.82 7.65 1.17
C GLY A 103 -17.26 6.22 1.18
N LEU A 104 -16.19 5.99 1.94
CA LEU A 104 -15.54 4.68 2.03
C LEU A 104 -16.40 3.71 2.86
N PRO A 105 -16.82 2.54 2.31
CA PRO A 105 -17.63 1.58 3.04
C PRO A 105 -16.93 0.99 4.27
N ASP A 106 -17.66 0.85 5.38
CA ASP A 106 -17.13 0.33 6.65
C ASP A 106 -16.38 -1.01 6.54
N PRO A 107 -16.89 -2.02 5.80
CA PRO A 107 -16.17 -3.29 5.64
C PRO A 107 -14.80 -3.11 4.97
N ILE A 108 -14.71 -2.20 4.00
CA ILE A 108 -13.47 -1.91 3.29
C ILE A 108 -12.51 -1.09 4.16
N ALA A 109 -13.04 -0.14 4.93
CA ALA A 109 -12.25 0.61 5.89
C ALA A 109 -11.60 -0.33 6.94
N GLU A 110 -12.33 -1.35 7.39
CA GLU A 110 -11.83 -2.35 8.31
C GLU A 110 -10.81 -3.30 7.66
N ASP A 111 -11.07 -3.79 6.44
CA ASP A 111 -10.12 -4.57 5.64
C ASP A 111 -8.78 -3.83 5.49
N ILE A 112 -8.82 -2.52 5.22
CA ILE A 112 -7.62 -1.69 5.07
C ILE A 112 -6.85 -1.60 6.39
N LYS A 113 -7.52 -1.37 7.52
CA LYS A 113 -6.86 -1.27 8.84
C LYS A 113 -6.16 -2.57 9.19
N GLN A 114 -6.86 -3.70 9.03
CA GLN A 114 -6.30 -5.03 9.30
C GLN A 114 -5.12 -5.35 8.39
N HIS A 115 -5.23 -5.00 7.10
CA HIS A 115 -4.11 -5.17 6.16
C HIS A 115 -2.89 -4.33 6.55
N LEU A 116 -3.07 -3.06 6.97
CA LEU A 116 -1.96 -2.21 7.41
C LEU A 116 -1.30 -2.74 8.68
N GLU A 117 -2.09 -3.25 9.62
CA GLU A 117 -1.58 -3.88 10.84
C GLU A 117 -0.77 -5.14 10.53
N GLY A 118 -1.33 -6.07 9.75
CA GLY A 118 -0.62 -7.28 9.33
C GLY A 118 0.66 -6.96 8.56
N LEU A 119 0.62 -5.98 7.65
CA LEU A 119 1.81 -5.56 6.90
C LEU A 119 2.89 -5.00 7.83
N GLU A 120 2.54 -4.17 8.81
CA GLU A 120 3.47 -3.66 9.82
C GLU A 120 4.10 -4.79 10.65
N GLU A 121 3.31 -5.79 11.05
CA GLU A 121 3.78 -6.98 11.78
C GLU A 121 4.76 -7.81 10.94
N GLU A 122 4.44 -8.06 9.68
CA GLU A 122 5.33 -8.77 8.75
C GLU A 122 6.65 -8.02 8.56
N PHE A 123 6.63 -6.69 8.41
CA PHE A 123 7.87 -5.91 8.34
C PHE A 123 8.70 -6.03 9.63
N LYS A 124 8.06 -6.04 10.81
CA LYS A 124 8.75 -6.26 12.09
C LYS A 124 9.31 -7.67 12.21
N HIS A 125 8.61 -8.67 11.67
CA HIS A 125 9.02 -10.07 11.68
C HIS A 125 10.22 -10.31 10.76
N TYR A 126 10.17 -9.84 9.50
CA TYR A 126 11.25 -10.01 8.53
C TYR A 126 12.47 -9.15 8.81
N PHE A 127 12.29 -8.02 9.52
CA PHE A 127 13.37 -7.07 9.81
C PHE A 127 13.45 -6.70 11.30
N PRO A 128 13.78 -7.67 12.18
CA PRO A 128 13.76 -7.46 13.64
C PRO A 128 14.79 -6.43 14.13
N GLY A 129 15.87 -6.21 13.38
CA GLY A 129 16.94 -5.26 13.71
C GLY A 129 16.62 -3.79 13.44
N ILE A 130 15.48 -3.47 12.82
CA ILE A 130 15.15 -2.08 12.42
C ILE A 130 14.94 -1.14 13.61
N LYS A 131 14.51 -1.68 14.75
CA LYS A 131 14.27 -0.90 15.98
C LYS A 131 15.54 -0.63 16.79
N ASN A 132 16.57 -1.46 16.63
CA ASN A 132 17.76 -1.42 17.46
C ASN A 132 18.95 -0.89 16.64
N GLU A 133 19.18 0.42 16.67
CA GLU A 133 20.49 0.94 16.29
C GLU A 133 21.51 0.57 17.36
N SER A 134 22.50 -0.25 17.00
CA SER A 134 23.67 -0.41 17.85
C SER A 134 24.44 0.92 17.94
N ASN A 135 25.12 1.17 19.06
CA ASN A 135 25.98 2.36 19.21
C ASN A 135 27.06 2.43 18.12
N GLU A 136 27.54 1.29 17.62
CA GLU A 136 28.44 1.20 16.48
C GLU A 136 27.80 1.73 15.19
N SER A 137 26.52 1.40 14.95
CA SER A 137 25.77 1.90 13.78
C SER A 137 25.57 3.41 13.82
N LYS A 138 25.42 3.98 15.02
CA LYS A 138 25.35 5.45 15.21
C LYS A 138 26.68 6.11 14.92
N LEU A 139 27.78 5.57 15.46
CA LEU A 139 29.13 6.11 15.25
C LEU A 139 29.55 6.06 13.77
N ILE A 140 29.14 5.03 13.01
CA ILE A 140 29.40 4.91 11.57
C ILE A 140 28.58 5.94 10.76
N ARG A 141 27.41 6.34 11.24
CA ARG A 141 26.52 7.30 10.58
C ARG A 141 26.88 8.75 10.88
N ASP A 142 27.26 9.02 12.12
CA ASP A 142 27.69 10.33 12.60
C ASP A 142 28.84 10.14 13.61
N PRO A 143 30.11 10.24 13.16
CA PRO A 143 31.27 9.98 14.01
C PRO A 143 31.66 11.14 14.94
N PHE A 144 30.95 12.28 14.89
CA PHE A 144 31.34 13.53 15.56
C PHE A 144 30.25 14.08 16.48
#